data_AF-A0A2G5EMV2-F1
#
_entry.id   AF-A0A2G5EMV2-F1
#
_cell.length_a   1.000
_cell.length_b   1.000
_cell.length_c   1.000
_cell.angle_alpha   90.00
_cell.angle_beta   90.00
_cell.angle_gamma   90.00
#
_symmetry.space_group_name_H-M   'P 1'
#
loop_
_entity.id
_entity.type
_entity.pdbx_description
1 polymer ?
#
loop_
_entity_poly.entity_id
_entity_poly.type
_entity_poly.pdbx_seq_one_letter_code
_entity_poly.pdbx_strand_id
1 'polypeptide(L)'
;MIIHNVSALCKNCKESINHLFLSCLAANDVWNGLIGHVERMDGKVGFDSPKSLLLNWPKLNNRGIGEASWCILPYTIFWGIWSVRNEIIFDNATLVVEDLIKRVKCTVWA
;
A
#
# COMPACT_ATOMS: atom_id res chain seq x y z
N MET A 1 27.13 11.75 -2.88
CA MET A 1 25.98 11.03 -3.45
C MET A 1 24.75 11.92 -3.26
N ILE A 2 24.31 12.61 -4.33
CA ILE A 2 23.12 13.46 -4.25
C ILE A 2 21.92 12.52 -4.36
N ILE A 3 21.26 12.24 -3.23
CA ILE A 3 19.96 11.59 -3.25
C ILE A 3 18.98 12.65 -3.74
N HIS A 4 18.75 12.70 -5.05
CA HIS A 4 17.56 13.38 -5.54
C HIS A 4 16.37 12.73 -4.81
N ASN A 5 15.61 13.54 -4.07
CA ASN A 5 14.47 13.08 -3.28
C ASN A 5 13.27 12.74 -4.20
N VAL A 6 13.52 11.91 -5.21
CA VAL A 6 12.56 11.40 -6.19
C VAL A 6 12.10 10.03 -5.70
N SER A 7 10.81 9.74 -5.82
CA SER A 7 10.23 8.49 -5.36
C SER A 7 10.93 7.30 -5.99
N ALA A 8 11.37 6.36 -5.16
CA ALA A 8 12.02 5.14 -5.64
C ALA A 8 11.07 4.28 -6.49
N LEU A 9 9.75 4.42 -6.30
CA LEU A 9 8.73 3.61 -6.96
C LEU A 9 8.40 4.17 -8.36
N CYS A 10 7.91 5.40 -8.47
CA CYS A 10 7.45 5.95 -9.75
C CYS A 10 8.51 6.74 -10.53
N LYS A 11 9.64 7.08 -9.90
CA LYS A 11 10.75 7.88 -10.46
C LYS A 11 10.36 9.27 -11.05
N ASN A 12 9.11 9.70 -10.90
CA ASN A 12 8.57 10.89 -11.56
C ASN A 12 8.22 12.04 -10.60
N CYS A 13 8.05 11.75 -9.31
CA CYS A 13 7.61 12.72 -8.31
C CYS A 13 8.57 12.79 -7.13
N LYS A 14 8.54 13.90 -6.39
CA LYS A 14 9.27 14.02 -5.13
C LYS A 14 8.75 12.99 -4.11
N GLU A 15 9.66 12.27 -3.45
CA GLU A 15 9.28 11.34 -2.40
C GLU A 15 8.81 12.10 -1.15
N SER A 16 7.64 11.70 -0.65
CA SER A 16 7.09 12.07 0.64
C SER A 16 6.29 10.89 1.17
N ILE A 17 5.97 10.88 2.46
CA ILE A 17 5.15 9.82 3.07
C ILE A 17 3.78 9.71 2.37
N ASN A 18 3.12 10.84 2.10
CA ASN A 18 1.83 10.84 1.40
C ASN A 18 1.97 10.34 -0.04
N HIS A 19 3.01 10.78 -0.75
CA HIS A 19 3.27 10.27 -2.10
C HIS A 19 3.51 8.76 -2.06
N LEU A 20 4.45 8.31 -1.26
CA LEU A 20 4.89 6.92 -1.21
C LEU A 20 3.72 5.94 -0.96
N PHE A 21 2.81 6.28 -0.06
CA PHE A 21 1.76 5.36 0.39
C PHE A 21 0.38 5.59 -0.24
N LEU A 22 0.08 6.79 -0.76
CA LEU A 22 -1.27 7.14 -1.20
C LEU A 22 -1.35 7.62 -2.65
N SER A 23 -0.48 8.55 -3.07
CA SER A 23 -0.61 9.23 -4.38
C SER A 23 0.42 8.83 -5.43
N CYS A 24 1.39 7.98 -5.09
CA CYS A 24 2.27 7.34 -6.05
C CYS A 24 1.45 6.43 -6.97
N LEU A 25 1.62 6.56 -8.29
CA LEU A 25 0.92 5.71 -9.27
C LEU A 25 1.13 4.22 -8.97
N ALA A 26 2.36 3.80 -8.71
CA ALA A 26 2.65 2.41 -8.41
C ALA A 26 2.04 1.94 -7.08
N ALA A 27 1.98 2.80 -6.06
CA ALA A 27 1.27 2.48 -4.82
C ALA A 27 -0.24 2.39 -5.04
N ASN A 28 -0.79 3.24 -5.90
CA ASN A 28 -2.20 3.21 -6.29
C ASN A 28 -2.56 1.89 -6.99
N ASP A 29 -1.70 1.40 -7.88
CA ASP A 29 -1.87 0.11 -8.55
C ASP A 29 -1.89 -1.05 -7.54
N VAL A 30 -1.04 -1.01 -6.50
CA VAL A 30 -1.05 -2.00 -5.41
C VAL A 30 -2.36 -1.94 -4.63
N TRP A 31 -2.83 -0.75 -4.24
CA TRP A 31 -4.11 -0.58 -3.58
C TRP A 31 -5.26 -1.13 -4.44
N ASN A 32 -5.33 -0.74 -5.70
CA ASN A 32 -6.37 -1.20 -6.63
C ASN A 32 -6.33 -2.73 -6.81
N GLY A 33 -5.14 -3.33 -6.93
CA GLY A 33 -4.99 -4.77 -7.07
C GLY A 33 -5.37 -5.59 -5.83
N LEU A 34 -5.45 -4.96 -4.65
CA LEU A 34 -5.82 -5.61 -3.38
C LEU A 34 -7.25 -5.34 -2.97
N ILE A 35 -7.73 -4.10 -3.10
CA ILE A 35 -9.06 -3.68 -2.60
C ILE A 35 -9.97 -3.07 -3.66
N GLY A 36 -9.53 -2.93 -4.91
CA GLY A 36 -10.31 -2.30 -5.99
C GLY A 36 -11.62 -3.02 -6.31
N HIS A 37 -11.72 -4.31 -6.00
CA HIS A 37 -12.91 -5.14 -6.20
C HIS A 37 -13.88 -5.14 -5.01
N VAL A 38 -13.57 -4.44 -3.92
CA VAL A 38 -14.39 -4.47 -2.71
C VAL A 38 -15.49 -3.40 -2.81
N GLU A 39 -16.69 -3.83 -3.21
CA GLU A 39 -17.83 -2.95 -3.46
C GLU A 39 -18.53 -2.43 -2.19
N ARG A 40 -18.35 -3.11 -1.05
CA ARG A 40 -19.11 -2.88 0.20
C ARG A 40 -18.24 -2.40 1.37
N MET A 41 -17.56 -1.27 1.19
CA MET A 41 -16.91 -0.57 2.30
C MET A 41 -17.82 0.55 2.79
N ASP A 42 -18.19 0.51 4.07
CA ASP A 42 -18.89 1.62 4.70
C ASP A 42 -17.93 2.81 4.84
N GLY A 43 -18.32 3.97 4.32
CA GLY A 43 -17.52 5.19 4.39
C GLY A 43 -16.27 5.12 3.51
N LYS A 44 -16.43 5.07 2.17
CA LYS A 44 -15.35 5.38 1.21
C LYS A 44 -14.85 6.82 1.45
N VAL A 45 -13.94 6.98 2.39
CA VAL A 45 -13.29 8.26 2.69
C VAL A 45 -11.97 8.27 1.93
N GLY A 46 -11.77 9.27 1.07
CA GLY A 46 -10.44 9.56 0.54
C GLY A 46 -9.52 9.86 1.72
N PHE A 47 -8.41 9.14 1.84
CA PHE A 47 -7.52 9.33 2.98
C PHE A 47 -6.53 10.46 2.70
N ASP A 48 -6.57 11.52 3.52
CA ASP A 48 -5.67 12.67 3.35
C ASP A 48 -4.21 12.40 3.78
N SER A 49 -4.00 11.36 4.59
CA SER A 49 -2.68 10.96 5.08
C SER A 49 -2.63 9.47 5.44
N PRO A 50 -1.45 8.82 5.45
CA PRO A 50 -1.31 7.44 5.90
C PRO A 50 -1.81 7.23 7.34
N LYS A 51 -1.65 8.23 8.20
CA LYS A 51 -2.17 8.19 9.57
C LYS A 51 -3.70 8.16 9.60
N SER A 52 -4.36 9.03 8.84
CA SER A 52 -5.82 9.06 8.77
C SER A 52 -6.39 7.81 8.10
N LEU A 53 -5.65 7.20 7.17
CA LEU A 53 -5.97 5.89 6.59
C LEU A 53 -6.04 4.81 7.66
N LEU A 54 -5.01 4.69 8.49
CA LEU A 54 -4.97 3.66 9.52
C LEU A 54 -6.03 3.87 10.61
N LEU A 55 -6.28 5.12 11.01
CA LEU A 55 -7.25 5.44 12.05
C LEU A 55 -8.71 5.28 11.60
N ASN A 56 -8.98 5.56 10.33
CA ASN A 56 -10.33 5.55 9.76
C ASN A 56 -10.52 4.41 8.76
N TRP A 57 -9.74 3.33 8.89
CA TRP A 57 -9.86 2.18 8.01
C TRP A 57 -11.29 1.62 8.10
N PRO A 58 -12.02 1.53 6.97
CA PRO A 58 -13.44 1.19 6.99
C PRO A 58 -13.66 -0.22 7.51
N LYS A 59 -14.83 -0.48 8.10
CA LYS A 59 -15.21 -1.83 8.52
C LYS A 59 -15.74 -2.63 7.33
N LEU A 60 -15.49 -3.94 7.32
CA LEU A 60 -16.18 -4.87 6.44
C LEU A 60 -17.50 -5.31 7.08
N ASN A 61 -18.58 -5.31 6.30
CA ASN A 61 -19.91 -5.66 6.79
C ASN A 61 -20.11 -7.16 7.07
N ASN A 62 -19.17 -8.03 6.66
CA ASN A 62 -19.22 -9.48 6.93
C ASN A 62 -18.14 -9.88 7.93
N ARG A 63 -18.58 -10.26 9.14
CA ARG A 63 -17.73 -10.59 10.30
C ARG A 63 -17.35 -12.07 10.28
N GLY A 64 -16.10 -12.37 9.97
CA GLY A 64 -15.53 -13.72 9.92
C GLY A 64 -14.00 -13.66 9.84
N ILE A 65 -13.33 -14.76 9.45
CA ILE A 65 -11.86 -14.81 9.26
C ILE A 65 -11.36 -13.67 8.34
N GLY A 66 -12.19 -13.23 7.39
CA GLY A 66 -11.89 -12.07 6.54
C GLY A 66 -11.83 -10.71 7.25
N GLU A 67 -12.45 -10.54 8.42
CA GLU A 67 -12.39 -9.29 9.20
C GLU A 67 -10.99 -9.08 9.79
N ALA A 68 -10.36 -10.14 10.31
CA ALA A 68 -8.99 -10.06 10.82
C ALA A 68 -8.00 -9.70 9.72
N SER A 69 -8.08 -10.39 8.57
CA SER A 69 -7.30 -10.09 7.36
C SER A 69 -7.52 -8.64 6.89
N TRP A 70 -8.75 -8.15 6.96
CA TRP A 70 -9.08 -6.78 6.57
C TRP A 70 -8.50 -5.73 7.50
N CYS A 71 -8.54 -5.96 8.82
CA CYS A 71 -7.98 -5.05 9.81
C CYS A 71 -6.46 -4.91 9.67
N ILE A 72 -5.75 -5.98 9.31
CA ILE A 72 -4.29 -5.96 9.15
C ILE A 72 -3.83 -5.53 7.75
N LEU A 73 -4.72 -5.56 6.75
CA LEU A 73 -4.42 -5.23 5.36
C LEU A 73 -3.70 -3.88 5.15
N PRO A 74 -4.15 -2.74 5.71
CA PRO A 74 -3.47 -1.47 5.43
C PRO A 74 -2.03 -1.43 5.99
N TYR A 75 -1.78 -2.13 7.11
CA TYR A 75 -0.44 -2.26 7.68
C TYR A 75 0.49 -3.10 6.79
N THR A 76 -0.01 -4.21 6.27
CA THR A 76 0.77 -5.08 5.38
C THR A 76 1.06 -4.43 4.03
N ILE A 77 0.13 -3.62 3.50
CA ILE A 77 0.35 -2.81 2.31
C ILE A 77 1.45 -1.79 2.56
N PHE A 78 1.38 -1.01 3.65
CA PHE A 78 2.42 -0.05 4.00
C PHE A 78 3.77 -0.72 4.21
N TRP A 79 3.81 -1.84 4.91
CA TRP A 79 5.03 -2.61 5.11
C TRP A 79 5.62 -3.11 3.79
N GLY A 80 4.80 -3.67 2.90
CA GLY A 80 5.22 -4.17 1.61
C GLY A 80 5.78 -3.06 0.71
N ILE A 81 5.07 -1.94 0.61
CA ILE A 81 5.51 -0.75 -0.13
C ILE A 81 6.86 -0.24 0.42
N TRP A 82 6.97 -0.10 1.74
CA TRP A 82 8.20 0.36 2.38
C TRP A 82 9.38 -0.60 2.14
N SER A 83 9.12 -1.90 2.23
CA SER A 83 10.13 -2.95 2.02
C SER A 83 10.66 -2.91 0.59
N VAL A 84 9.78 -2.88 -0.41
CA VAL A 84 10.19 -2.80 -1.82
C VAL A 84 10.91 -1.48 -2.12
N ARG A 85 10.46 -0.36 -1.54
CA ARG A 85 11.16 0.93 -1.65
C ARG A 85 12.61 0.82 -1.15
N ASN A 86 12.84 0.11 -0.05
CA ASN A 86 14.18 -0.11 0.47
C ASN A 86 15.00 -1.08 -0.39
N GLU A 87 14.42 -2.18 -0.88
CA GLU A 87 15.07 -3.10 -1.82
C GLU A 87 15.55 -2.35 -3.09
N ILE A 88 14.74 -1.42 -3.62
CA ILE A 88 15.13 -0.61 -4.79
C ILE A 88 16.32 0.30 -4.48
N ILE A 89 16.40 0.85 -3.27
CA ILE A 89 17.44 1.82 -2.89
C ILE A 89 18.74 1.14 -2.47
N PHE A 90 18.64 0.05 -1.73
CA PHE A 90 19.80 -0.60 -1.10
C PHE A 90 20.28 -1.82 -1.89
N ASP A 91 19.39 -2.51 -2.60
CA ASP A 91 19.70 -3.77 -3.28
C ASP A 91 19.59 -3.66 -4.81
N ASN A 92 19.38 -2.45 -5.34
CA ASN A 92 19.18 -2.17 -6.76
C ASN A 92 18.06 -3.02 -7.40
N ALA A 93 17.04 -3.36 -6.60
CA ALA A 93 15.89 -4.11 -7.07
C ALA A 93 15.02 -3.29 -8.03
N THR A 94 14.16 -3.98 -8.79
CA THR A 94 13.15 -3.36 -9.65
C THR A 94 11.76 -3.66 -9.10
N LEU A 95 10.88 -2.66 -9.12
CA LEU A 95 9.48 -2.84 -8.74
C LEU A 95 8.74 -3.68 -9.78
N VAL A 96 8.15 -4.80 -9.33
CA VAL A 96 7.11 -5.53 -10.05
C VAL A 96 5.86 -5.50 -9.19
N VAL A 97 4.84 -4.76 -9.62
CA VAL A 97 3.63 -4.47 -8.83
C VAL A 97 2.89 -5.76 -8.47
N GLU A 98 2.79 -6.69 -9.42
CA GLU A 98 2.13 -7.98 -9.25
C GLU A 98 2.80 -8.82 -8.15
N ASP A 99 4.12 -8.78 -8.04
CA ASP A 99 4.85 -9.53 -7.02
C ASP A 99 4.70 -8.90 -5.64
N LEU A 100 4.60 -7.57 -5.55
CA LEU A 100 4.24 -6.90 -4.31
C LEU A 100 2.81 -7.25 -3.88
N ILE A 101 1.84 -7.27 -4.80
CA ILE A 101 0.46 -7.70 -4.51
C ILE A 101 0.45 -9.14 -4.00
N LYS A 102 1.17 -10.07 -4.65
CA LYS A 102 1.30 -11.46 -4.18
C LYS A 102 1.91 -11.53 -2.78
N ARG A 103 2.98 -10.76 -2.53
CA ARG A 103 3.65 -10.70 -1.22
C ARG A 103 2.69 -10.26 -0.12
N VAL A 104 1.93 -9.18 -0.35
CA VAL A 104 0.92 -8.72 0.62
C VAL A 104 -0.16 -9.79 0.83
N LYS A 105 -0.62 -10.45 -0.25
CA LYS A 105 -1.59 -11.52 -0.14
C LYS A 105 -1.10 -12.68 0.73
N CYS A 106 0.12 -13.14 0.51
CA CYS A 106 0.72 -14.19 1.33
C CYS A 106 0.89 -13.79 2.79
N THR A 107 1.08 -12.51 3.12
CA THR A 107 1.18 -12.06 4.52
C THR A 107 -0.18 -12.00 5.22
N VAL A 108 -1.26 -11.68 4.50
CA VAL A 108 -2.60 -11.43 5.07
C VAL A 108 -3.49 -12.67 5.12
N TRP A 109 -3.29 -13.60 4.19
CA TRP A 109 -4.10 -14.80 3.99
C TRP A 109 -3.29 -16.11 4.07
N ALA A 110 -2.10 -16.09 4.69
CA ALA A 110 -1.36 -17.32 5.03
C ALA A 110 -2.05 -18.14 6.12
#